data_AF-A0A9N8HXW2-F1
#
_entry.id   AF-A0A9N8HXW2-F1
#
_cell.length_a   1.000
_cell.length_b   1.000
_cell.length_c   1.000
_cell.angle_alpha   90.00
_cell.angle_beta   90.00
_cell.angle_gamma   90.00
#
_symmetry.space_group_name_H-M   'P 1'
#
loop_
_entity.id
_entity.type
_entity.pdbx_description
1 polymer ?
#
loop_
_entity_poly.entity_id
_entity_poly.type
_entity_poly.pdbx_seq_one_letter_code
_entity_poly.pdbx_strand_id
1 'polypeptide(L)'
;MTTSSPLTKLVSSSSWDSQPSHANPSSSANLEESAERVSQLFSTTITALAADVSALKHLTTWKEILHDQQNNAEDEDIQREEFLESLCDLDDVVTAVEKKVTVLRQIVAEEQRALENLNMLHTDSLEQNDNLKYLVDRCRNMGGTGALAPANNNAAQNNTSSKRGNHGVDENAPQNSKGRSSRAVSKPIKGDQRSKNHQSKSSSAAQREPFSNSSSATLNSNSSQETHAHIEGLSCYFDAVTVEELESVPRTTRGRVQLSVINEALDNIEKCFHKKALKVHRQHQVLEESRQVVLARYQATANEHGDEAELLQNLVVTEEELRHSCKFFLAGEGTARTVLAVLKALRRIKQVPAKKRGLFCYKLCSD
;
A
#
# COMPACT_ATOMS: atom_id res chain seq x y z
N MET A 1 77.47 -13.55 -32.56
CA MET A 1 78.07 -13.74 -33.90
C MET A 1 77.32 -14.89 -34.57
N THR A 2 76.88 -14.68 -35.81
CA THR A 2 76.55 -15.67 -36.88
C THR A 2 75.54 -16.77 -36.54
N THR A 3 74.53 -17.14 -37.33
CA THR A 3 73.93 -16.78 -38.62
C THR A 3 72.72 -17.74 -38.72
N SER A 4 71.58 -17.31 -39.24
CA SER A 4 70.98 -17.76 -40.53
C SER A 4 69.69 -18.56 -40.34
N SER A 5 68.58 -17.95 -40.77
CA SER A 5 67.35 -18.58 -41.27
C SER A 5 67.67 -19.55 -42.43
N PRO A 6 66.78 -20.47 -42.93
CA PRO A 6 65.45 -20.09 -43.43
C PRO A 6 64.32 -21.17 -43.50
N LEU A 7 63.10 -20.63 -43.74
CA LEU A 7 62.02 -21.09 -44.62
C LEU A 7 61.27 -22.44 -44.43
N THR A 8 59.95 -22.28 -44.60
CA THR A 8 58.94 -23.17 -45.23
C THR A 8 58.32 -24.32 -44.44
N LYS A 9 57.02 -24.14 -44.13
CA LYS A 9 55.92 -25.07 -44.46
C LYS A 9 54.58 -24.39 -44.11
N LEU A 10 53.81 -23.99 -45.12
CA LEU A 10 52.67 -24.74 -45.66
C LEU A 10 51.41 -24.62 -44.77
N VAL A 11 50.58 -23.66 -45.17
CA VAL A 11 49.12 -23.72 -45.28
C VAL A 11 48.50 -24.94 -44.59
N SER A 12 48.04 -24.75 -43.35
CA SER A 12 47.01 -25.60 -42.78
C SER A 12 45.67 -24.96 -43.11
N SER A 13 44.98 -25.60 -44.04
CA SER A 13 43.57 -25.41 -44.35
C SER A 13 42.74 -25.28 -43.08
N SER A 14 42.26 -24.07 -42.80
CA SER A 14 41.16 -23.84 -41.86
C SER A 14 39.93 -24.54 -42.44
N SER A 15 39.67 -25.76 -41.97
CA SER A 15 38.37 -26.40 -42.07
C SER A 15 37.40 -25.52 -41.29
N TRP A 16 36.52 -24.81 -41.99
CA TRP A 16 35.34 -24.20 -41.39
C TRP A 16 34.37 -25.35 -41.13
N ASP A 17 34.70 -26.20 -40.14
CA ASP A 17 33.74 -27.07 -39.52
C ASP A 17 32.74 -26.15 -38.83
N SER A 18 31.60 -25.98 -39.50
CA SER A 18 30.37 -25.43 -38.94
C SER A 18 29.97 -26.30 -37.75
N GLN A 19 30.58 -26.05 -36.58
CA GLN A 19 29.99 -26.49 -35.34
C GLN A 19 28.62 -25.82 -35.22
N PRO A 20 27.52 -26.60 -35.12
CA PRO A 20 26.23 -26.02 -34.82
C PRO A 20 26.37 -25.29 -33.49
N SER A 21 26.24 -23.97 -33.54
CA SER A 21 26.13 -23.14 -32.35
C SER A 21 25.00 -23.73 -31.51
N HIS A 22 25.36 -24.37 -30.40
CA HIS A 22 24.42 -24.79 -29.37
C HIS A 22 23.76 -23.52 -28.85
N ALA A 23 22.64 -23.15 -29.46
CA ALA A 23 21.76 -22.10 -29.00
C ALA A 23 21.36 -22.49 -27.57
N ASN A 24 21.87 -21.75 -26.59
CA ASN A 24 21.56 -21.93 -25.18
C ASN A 24 20.03 -21.88 -25.01
N PRO A 25 19.35 -23.01 -24.75
CA PRO A 25 17.90 -23.04 -24.59
C PRO A 25 17.44 -22.48 -23.23
N SER A 26 18.36 -21.91 -22.45
CA SER A 26 18.15 -21.44 -21.09
C SER A 26 17.57 -20.02 -20.99
N SER A 27 17.44 -19.26 -22.08
CA SER A 27 16.84 -17.91 -22.00
C SER A 27 15.31 -17.90 -22.15
N SER A 28 14.73 -18.86 -22.88
CA SER A 28 13.27 -18.90 -23.10
C SER A 28 12.51 -19.35 -21.84
N ALA A 29 13.08 -20.28 -21.07
CA ALA A 29 12.47 -20.77 -19.83
C ALA A 29 12.32 -19.68 -18.75
N ASN A 30 13.27 -18.74 -18.66
CA ASN A 30 13.20 -17.62 -17.72
C ASN A 30 12.11 -16.60 -18.08
N LEU A 31 11.78 -16.45 -19.36
CA LEU A 31 10.76 -15.53 -19.85
C LEU A 31 9.35 -16.04 -19.55
N GLU A 32 9.13 -17.35 -19.74
CA GLU A 32 7.87 -18.02 -19.44
C GLU A 32 7.59 -18.01 -17.93
N GLU A 33 8.60 -18.35 -17.10
CA GLU A 33 8.46 -18.30 -15.64
C GLU A 33 8.20 -16.87 -15.12
N SER A 34 8.82 -15.86 -15.75
CA SER A 34 8.56 -14.45 -15.41
C SER A 34 7.12 -14.04 -15.76
N ALA A 35 6.61 -14.45 -16.93
CA ALA A 35 5.24 -14.14 -17.36
C ALA A 35 4.19 -14.81 -16.44
N GLU A 36 4.44 -16.06 -16.03
CA GLU A 36 3.56 -16.76 -15.09
C GLU A 36 3.51 -16.06 -13.72
N ARG A 37 4.66 -15.61 -13.19
CA ARG A 37 4.73 -14.87 -11.92
C ARG A 37 3.95 -13.56 -11.99
N VAL A 38 4.08 -12.80 -13.08
CA VAL A 38 3.34 -11.55 -13.27
C VAL A 38 1.83 -11.82 -13.37
N SER A 39 1.42 -12.85 -14.12
CA SER A 39 0.02 -13.25 -14.25
C SER A 39 -0.59 -13.65 -12.91
N GLN A 40 0.15 -14.40 -12.09
CA GLN A 40 -0.28 -14.76 -10.73
C GLN A 40 -0.42 -13.54 -9.81
N LEU A 41 0.54 -12.62 -9.84
CA LEU A 41 0.48 -11.38 -9.06
C LEU A 41 -0.72 -10.52 -9.48
N PHE A 42 -0.96 -10.39 -10.78
CA PHE A 42 -2.08 -9.63 -11.31
C PHE A 42 -3.42 -10.25 -10.91
N SER A 43 -3.58 -11.56 -11.08
CA SER A 43 -4.79 -12.30 -10.68
C SER A 43 -5.07 -12.14 -9.19
N THR A 44 -4.06 -12.36 -8.35
CA THR A 44 -4.16 -12.20 -6.88
C THR A 44 -4.59 -10.78 -6.51
N THR A 45 -4.05 -9.77 -7.19
CA THR A 45 -4.37 -8.37 -6.91
C THR A 45 -5.79 -8.01 -7.36
N ILE A 46 -6.27 -8.53 -8.49
CA ILE A 46 -7.66 -8.35 -8.93
C ILE A 46 -8.63 -9.03 -7.97
N THR A 47 -8.37 -10.27 -7.55
CA THR A 47 -9.24 -10.97 -6.59
C THR A 47 -9.29 -10.23 -5.25
N ALA A 48 -8.14 -9.74 -4.78
CA ALA A 48 -8.07 -8.94 -3.56
C ALA A 48 -8.86 -7.62 -3.68
N LEU A 49 -8.78 -6.92 -4.82
CA LEU A 49 -9.59 -5.72 -5.08
C LEU A 49 -11.09 -6.03 -5.13
N ALA A 50 -11.48 -7.14 -5.76
CA ALA A 50 -12.88 -7.53 -5.84
C ALA A 50 -13.48 -7.80 -4.45
N ALA A 51 -12.70 -8.39 -3.55
CA ALA A 51 -13.08 -8.56 -2.14
C ALA A 51 -13.25 -7.20 -1.44
N ASP A 52 -12.30 -6.28 -1.62
CA ASP A 52 -12.37 -4.95 -0.99
C ASP A 52 -13.56 -4.12 -1.52
N VAL A 53 -13.86 -4.19 -2.82
CA VAL A 53 -15.05 -3.54 -3.42
C VAL A 53 -16.34 -4.12 -2.85
N SER A 54 -16.35 -5.41 -2.53
CA SER A 54 -17.50 -6.05 -1.88
C SER A 54 -17.68 -5.55 -0.44
N ALA A 55 -16.58 -5.39 0.31
CA ALA A 55 -16.60 -4.77 1.64
C ALA A 55 -17.10 -3.32 1.58
N LEU A 56 -16.62 -2.52 0.62
CA LEU A 56 -17.10 -1.16 0.38
C LEU A 56 -18.61 -1.11 0.08
N LYS A 57 -19.14 -2.07 -0.69
CA LYS A 57 -20.58 -2.16 -0.95
C LYS A 57 -21.38 -2.46 0.30
N HIS A 58 -20.94 -3.41 1.12
CA HIS A 58 -21.57 -3.70 2.41
C HIS A 58 -21.61 -2.45 3.30
N LEU A 59 -20.55 -1.65 3.30
CA LEU A 59 -20.47 -0.39 4.05
C LEU A 59 -21.44 0.67 3.55
N THR A 60 -21.68 0.78 2.23
CA THR A 60 -22.74 1.66 1.71
C THR A 60 -24.12 1.22 2.20
N THR A 61 -24.36 -0.09 2.29
CA THR A 61 -25.62 -0.63 2.83
C THR A 61 -25.77 -0.32 4.32
N TRP A 62 -24.69 -0.40 5.11
CA TRP A 62 -24.71 0.02 6.53
C TRP A 62 -25.00 1.51 6.70
N LYS A 63 -24.46 2.36 5.82
CA LYS A 63 -24.78 3.79 5.81
C LYS A 63 -26.27 4.04 5.58
N GLU A 64 -26.92 3.28 4.70
CA GLU A 64 -28.37 3.37 4.46
C GLU A 64 -29.17 2.93 5.70
N ILE A 65 -28.79 1.81 6.33
CA ILE A 65 -29.42 1.31 7.57
C ILE A 65 -29.31 2.32 8.72
N LEU A 66 -28.15 2.96 8.86
CA LEU A 66 -27.93 3.98 9.89
C LEU A 66 -28.72 5.26 9.64
N HIS A 67 -28.91 5.63 8.37
CA HIS A 67 -29.75 6.77 8.03
C HIS A 67 -31.21 6.52 8.44
N ASP A 68 -31.69 5.29 8.37
CA ASP A 68 -33.04 4.91 8.78
C ASP A 68 -33.20 4.83 10.31
N GLN A 69 -32.14 4.48 11.04
CA GLN A 69 -32.15 4.34 12.51
C GLN A 69 -32.09 5.65 13.28
N GLN A 70 -31.67 6.76 12.65
CA GLN A 70 -31.52 8.08 13.27
C GLN A 70 -32.84 8.71 13.79
N ASN A 71 -33.98 8.03 13.65
CA ASN A 71 -35.27 8.47 14.17
C ASN A 71 -35.60 7.97 15.60
N ASN A 72 -34.77 7.10 16.21
CA ASN A 72 -35.00 6.55 17.55
C ASN A 72 -33.97 7.07 18.56
N ALA A 73 -34.36 8.07 19.36
CA ALA A 73 -33.45 8.94 20.12
C ALA A 73 -32.94 8.40 21.47
N GLU A 74 -33.37 7.23 21.94
CA GLU A 74 -33.04 6.79 23.32
C GLU A 74 -31.75 5.95 23.45
N ASP A 75 -31.17 5.45 22.36
CA ASP A 75 -29.93 4.65 22.35
C ASP A 75 -28.74 5.34 21.65
N GLU A 76 -28.79 6.67 21.47
CA GLU A 76 -27.87 7.42 20.60
C GLU A 76 -26.39 7.31 21.00
N ASP A 77 -26.05 7.20 22.29
CA ASP A 77 -24.64 7.25 22.73
C ASP A 77 -23.88 5.95 22.43
N ILE A 78 -24.50 4.79 22.63
CA ILE A 78 -23.88 3.48 22.34
C ILE A 78 -23.75 3.28 20.83
N GLN A 79 -24.81 3.60 20.08
CA GLN A 79 -24.80 3.52 18.62
C GLN A 79 -23.77 4.46 17.98
N ARG A 80 -23.53 5.62 18.60
CA ARG A 80 -22.52 6.58 18.13
C ARG A 80 -21.09 6.05 18.31
N GLU A 81 -20.82 5.31 19.38
CA GLU A 81 -19.49 4.72 19.60
C GLU A 81 -19.21 3.57 18.61
N GLU A 82 -20.17 2.65 18.43
CA GLU A 82 -20.09 1.60 17.41
C GLU A 82 -19.94 2.17 15.99
N PHE A 83 -20.65 3.27 15.69
CA PHE A 83 -20.51 3.97 14.42
C PHE A 83 -19.12 4.59 14.22
N LEU A 84 -18.55 5.21 15.26
CA LEU A 84 -17.20 5.77 15.18
C LEU A 84 -16.14 4.69 14.99
N GLU A 85 -16.31 3.52 15.62
CA GLU A 85 -15.44 2.37 15.39
C GLU A 85 -15.57 1.86 13.95
N SER A 86 -16.79 1.70 13.45
CA SER A 86 -17.05 1.31 12.06
C SER A 86 -16.46 2.29 11.03
N LEU A 87 -16.49 3.59 11.33
CA LEU A 87 -15.84 4.61 10.49
C LEU A 87 -14.31 4.49 10.52
N CYS A 88 -13.71 4.11 11.64
CA CYS A 88 -12.26 3.88 11.71
C CYS A 88 -11.87 2.64 10.90
N ASP A 89 -12.63 1.55 11.01
CA ASP A 89 -12.39 0.33 10.23
C ASP A 89 -12.57 0.61 8.72
N LEU A 90 -13.51 1.48 8.35
CA LEU A 90 -13.68 1.94 6.96
C LEU A 90 -12.46 2.71 6.46
N ASP A 91 -11.90 3.63 7.25
CA ASP A 91 -10.70 4.39 6.88
C ASP A 91 -9.50 3.46 6.66
N ASP A 92 -9.39 2.40 7.47
CA ASP A 92 -8.35 1.36 7.32
C ASP A 92 -8.55 0.56 6.01
N VAL A 93 -9.77 0.15 5.68
CA VAL A 93 -10.10 -0.56 4.43
C VAL A 93 -9.83 0.34 3.21
N VAL A 94 -10.24 1.61 3.25
CA VAL A 94 -9.97 2.58 2.17
C VAL A 94 -8.47 2.78 2.00
N THR A 95 -7.72 2.96 3.09
CA THR A 95 -6.26 3.07 3.06
C THR A 95 -5.60 1.83 2.46
N ALA A 96 -6.12 0.63 2.76
CA ALA A 96 -5.63 -0.62 2.17
C ALA A 96 -5.90 -0.68 0.66
N VAL A 97 -7.09 -0.28 0.21
CA VAL A 97 -7.45 -0.19 -1.22
C VAL A 97 -6.55 0.81 -1.94
N GLU A 98 -6.33 2.00 -1.38
CA GLU A 98 -5.45 3.01 -1.98
C GLU A 98 -4.01 2.52 -2.18
N LYS A 99 -3.49 1.78 -1.19
CA LYS A 99 -2.18 1.11 -1.30
C LYS A 99 -2.17 0.09 -2.43
N LYS A 100 -3.19 -0.78 -2.53
CA LYS A 100 -3.30 -1.78 -3.61
C LYS A 100 -3.44 -1.12 -4.99
N VAL A 101 -4.23 -0.06 -5.13
CA VAL A 101 -4.34 0.73 -6.36
C VAL A 101 -3.01 1.34 -6.77
N THR A 102 -2.21 1.81 -5.81
CA THR A 102 -0.87 2.34 -6.06
C THR A 102 0.06 1.26 -6.63
N VAL A 103 0.03 0.05 -6.07
CA VAL A 103 0.79 -1.10 -6.58
C VAL A 103 0.35 -1.47 -8.01
N LEU A 104 -0.96 -1.50 -8.28
CA LEU A 104 -1.46 -1.77 -9.63
C LEU A 104 -1.04 -0.73 -10.66
N ARG A 105 -1.06 0.55 -10.29
CA ARG A 105 -0.55 1.61 -11.17
C ARG A 105 0.93 1.41 -11.50
N GLN A 106 1.73 0.92 -10.54
CA GLN A 106 3.12 0.57 -10.79
C GLN A 106 3.24 -0.62 -11.76
N ILE A 107 2.50 -1.71 -11.54
CA ILE A 107 2.50 -2.89 -12.42
C ILE A 107 2.12 -2.49 -13.86
N VAL A 108 1.06 -1.70 -14.03
CA VAL A 108 0.63 -1.22 -15.35
C VAL A 108 1.73 -0.38 -16.03
N ALA A 109 2.44 0.47 -15.28
CA ALA A 109 3.54 1.26 -15.82
C ALA A 109 4.74 0.38 -16.23
N GLU A 110 5.01 -0.70 -15.49
CA GLU A 110 6.05 -1.67 -15.82
C GLU A 110 5.70 -2.49 -17.08
N GLU A 111 4.45 -2.96 -17.18
CA GLU A 111 3.93 -3.64 -18.37
C GLU A 111 3.95 -2.75 -19.62
N GLN A 112 3.56 -1.48 -19.48
CA GLN A 112 3.60 -0.53 -20.59
C GLN A 112 5.04 -0.32 -21.09
N ARG A 113 6.02 -0.25 -20.18
CA ARG A 113 7.45 -0.18 -20.55
C ARG A 113 7.93 -1.47 -21.22
N ALA A 114 7.47 -2.63 -20.76
CA ALA A 114 7.81 -3.91 -21.37
C ALA A 114 7.27 -4.02 -22.80
N LEU A 115 6.03 -3.57 -23.03
CA LEU A 115 5.42 -3.49 -24.37
C LEU A 115 6.17 -2.53 -25.31
N GLU A 116 6.59 -1.37 -24.81
CA GLU A 116 7.43 -0.43 -25.59
C GLU A 116 8.75 -1.07 -26.01
N ASN A 117 9.43 -1.77 -25.09
CA ASN A 117 10.67 -2.51 -25.38
C ASN A 117 10.46 -3.62 -26.41
N LEU A 118 9.38 -4.39 -26.31
CA LEU A 118 9.04 -5.44 -27.27
C LEU A 118 8.77 -4.86 -28.66
N ASN A 119 8.07 -3.72 -28.73
CA ASN A 119 7.80 -3.05 -29.99
C ASN A 119 9.09 -2.54 -30.65
N MET A 120 10.03 -1.98 -29.87
CA MET A 120 11.35 -1.60 -30.39
C MET A 120 12.11 -2.80 -30.97
N LEU A 121 12.17 -3.92 -30.24
CA LEU A 121 12.82 -5.15 -30.72
C LEU A 121 12.15 -5.70 -31.99
N HIS A 122 10.83 -5.62 -32.09
CA HIS A 122 10.11 -6.03 -33.28
C HIS A 122 10.45 -5.13 -34.48
N THR A 123 10.54 -3.82 -34.30
CA THR A 123 11.00 -2.89 -35.34
C THR A 123 12.44 -3.20 -35.78
N ASP A 124 13.37 -3.38 -34.84
CA ASP A 124 14.77 -3.73 -35.15
C ASP A 124 14.86 -5.06 -35.94
N SER A 125 14.04 -6.05 -35.57
CA SER A 125 13.97 -7.33 -36.28
C SER A 125 13.45 -7.20 -37.71
N LEU A 126 12.43 -6.35 -37.93
CA LEU A 126 11.95 -6.04 -39.28
C LEU A 126 13.03 -5.35 -40.12
N GLU A 127 13.74 -4.38 -39.56
CA GLU A 127 14.86 -3.71 -40.26
C GLU A 127 15.98 -4.69 -40.62
N GLN A 128 16.33 -5.61 -39.71
CA GLN A 128 17.31 -6.66 -39.97
C GLN A 128 16.85 -7.59 -41.10
N ASN A 129 15.57 -7.98 -41.11
CA ASN A 129 15.00 -8.82 -42.15
C ASN A 129 15.02 -8.11 -43.51
N ASP A 130 14.65 -6.83 -43.57
CA ASP A 130 14.71 -6.02 -44.78
C ASP A 130 16.15 -5.89 -45.30
N ASN A 131 17.12 -5.71 -44.40
CA ASN A 131 18.55 -5.68 -44.75
C ASN A 131 19.03 -7.03 -45.32
N LEU A 132 18.62 -8.15 -44.71
CA LEU A 132 18.94 -9.49 -45.20
C LEU A 132 18.30 -9.76 -46.56
N LYS A 133 17.03 -9.39 -46.73
CA LYS A 133 16.32 -9.49 -48.01
C LYS A 133 17.04 -8.71 -49.11
N TYR A 134 17.45 -7.48 -48.81
CA TYR A 134 18.25 -6.66 -49.72
C TYR A 134 19.57 -7.35 -50.10
N LEU A 135 20.29 -7.94 -49.15
CA LEU A 135 21.53 -8.68 -49.42
C LEU A 135 21.29 -9.93 -50.29
N VAL A 136 20.22 -10.69 -50.01
CA VAL A 136 19.83 -11.86 -50.80
C VAL A 136 19.50 -11.46 -52.24
N ASP A 137 18.70 -10.41 -52.44
CA ASP A 137 18.33 -9.90 -53.76
C ASP A 137 19.57 -9.40 -54.52
N ARG A 138 20.49 -8.71 -53.85
CA ARG A 138 21.76 -8.25 -54.43
C ARG A 138 22.64 -9.42 -54.87
N CYS A 139 22.80 -10.45 -54.03
CA CYS A 139 23.56 -11.66 -54.38
C CYS A 139 22.92 -12.39 -55.56
N ARG A 140 21.59 -12.50 -55.59
CA ARG A 140 20.85 -13.11 -56.70
C ARG A 140 21.08 -12.37 -58.03
N ASN A 141 21.10 -11.04 -58.00
CA ASN A 141 21.35 -10.22 -59.18
C ASN A 141 22.81 -10.30 -59.67
N MET A 142 23.79 -10.47 -58.76
CA MET A 142 25.19 -10.69 -59.15
C MET A 142 25.43 -12.08 -59.74
N GLY A 143 24.73 -13.12 -59.27
CA GLY A 143 24.85 -14.48 -59.80
C GLY A 143 24.22 -14.69 -61.18
N GLY A 144 23.28 -13.82 -61.60
CA GLY A 144 22.53 -13.96 -62.85
C GLY A 144 23.23 -13.48 -64.12
N THR A 145 24.40 -12.83 -64.03
CA THR A 145 25.11 -12.26 -65.19
C THR A 145 26.29 -13.10 -65.69
N GLY A 146 26.58 -14.25 -65.06
CA GLY A 146 27.69 -15.14 -65.42
C GLY A 146 27.31 -16.42 -66.17
N ALA A 147 26.02 -16.72 -66.33
CA ALA A 147 25.57 -17.86 -67.13
C ALA A 147 25.64 -17.50 -68.62
N LEU A 148 26.79 -17.83 -69.21
CA LEU A 148 27.02 -18.27 -70.59
C LEU A 148 25.83 -18.09 -71.54
N ALA A 149 26.08 -17.29 -72.58
CA ALA A 149 25.26 -17.17 -73.77
C ALA A 149 24.58 -18.51 -74.15
N PRO A 150 23.27 -18.53 -74.38
CA PRO A 150 22.62 -19.73 -74.89
C PRO A 150 23.20 -20.03 -76.28
N ALA A 151 23.97 -21.11 -76.37
CA ALA A 151 24.31 -21.72 -77.63
C ALA A 151 23.00 -22.14 -78.30
N ASN A 152 22.61 -21.33 -79.27
CA ASN A 152 21.65 -21.56 -80.33
C ASN A 152 21.58 -23.04 -80.75
N ASN A 153 20.46 -23.71 -80.46
CA ASN A 153 20.06 -24.93 -81.15
C ASN A 153 18.56 -24.87 -81.45
N ASN A 154 18.27 -24.46 -82.67
CA ASN A 154 17.03 -24.71 -83.38
C ASN A 154 16.76 -26.22 -83.47
N ALA A 155 15.60 -26.70 -83.01
CA ALA A 155 14.86 -27.79 -83.66
C ALA A 155 13.44 -27.97 -83.08
N ALA A 156 12.45 -27.81 -83.98
CA ALA A 156 11.11 -28.43 -84.04
C ALA A 156 10.14 -28.22 -82.86
N GLN A 157 9.11 -27.38 -83.02
CA GLN A 157 7.77 -27.74 -83.53
C GLN A 157 7.13 -28.95 -82.82
N ASN A 158 6.11 -28.70 -81.97
CA ASN A 158 4.74 -29.06 -82.33
C ASN A 158 3.68 -28.58 -81.34
N ASN A 159 2.55 -28.21 -81.92
CA ASN A 159 1.27 -27.80 -81.35
C ASN A 159 0.71 -28.79 -80.31
N THR A 160 -0.06 -28.30 -79.34
CA THR A 160 -1.51 -28.53 -79.31
C THR A 160 -2.22 -27.73 -78.22
N SER A 161 -3.37 -27.22 -78.62
CA SER A 161 -4.37 -26.40 -77.95
C SER A 161 -5.19 -27.13 -76.88
N SER A 162 -5.45 -26.50 -75.73
CA SER A 162 -6.74 -26.60 -74.98
C SER A 162 -6.74 -25.56 -73.85
N LYS A 163 -7.36 -24.39 -73.99
CA LYS A 163 -8.80 -24.05 -73.86
C LYS A 163 -9.32 -24.04 -72.41
N ARG A 164 -9.60 -22.79 -71.99
CA ARG A 164 -10.54 -22.30 -70.95
C ARG A 164 -10.22 -22.56 -69.48
N GLY A 165 -10.24 -21.47 -68.71
CA GLY A 165 -10.73 -21.54 -67.34
C GLY A 165 -10.33 -20.42 -66.40
N ASN A 166 -11.13 -19.36 -66.42
CA ASN A 166 -11.66 -18.69 -65.23
C ASN A 166 -10.90 -17.52 -64.58
N HIS A 167 -11.70 -16.46 -64.41
CA HIS A 167 -11.44 -15.20 -63.72
C HIS A 167 -11.11 -15.40 -62.24
N GLY A 168 -10.13 -14.63 -61.76
CA GLY A 168 -10.01 -14.30 -60.34
C GLY A 168 -8.90 -13.26 -60.14
N VAL A 169 -9.32 -12.00 -59.96
CA VAL A 169 -9.02 -11.14 -58.80
C VAL A 169 -7.59 -10.60 -58.79
N ASP A 170 -7.46 -9.27 -58.92
CA ASP A 170 -6.54 -8.46 -58.10
C ASP A 170 -6.71 -6.96 -58.44
N GLU A 171 -7.61 -6.31 -57.71
CA GLU A 171 -7.49 -4.89 -57.36
C GLU A 171 -6.96 -4.83 -55.93
N ASN A 172 -5.73 -4.35 -55.76
CA ASN A 172 -5.35 -3.31 -54.80
C ASN A 172 -3.83 -3.23 -54.67
N ALA A 173 -3.24 -2.28 -55.40
CA ALA A 173 -1.90 -1.79 -55.16
C ALA A 173 -1.97 -0.55 -54.23
N PRO A 174 -1.17 -0.46 -53.16
CA PRO A 174 -0.87 0.83 -52.57
C PRO A 174 0.44 1.37 -53.13
N GLN A 175 0.35 2.59 -53.65
CA GLN A 175 1.46 3.39 -54.08
C GLN A 175 2.33 3.83 -52.90
N ASN A 176 3.63 3.65 -53.10
CA ASN A 176 4.71 4.23 -52.34
C ASN A 176 4.78 5.75 -52.57
N SER A 177 4.69 6.58 -51.53
CA SER A 177 5.18 7.96 -51.58
C SER A 177 5.72 8.46 -50.24
N LYS A 178 7.06 8.50 -50.17
CA LYS A 178 7.89 9.66 -49.81
C LYS A 178 7.41 10.54 -48.64
N GLY A 179 8.02 10.29 -47.49
CA GLY A 179 8.92 11.25 -46.82
C GLY A 179 8.36 12.59 -46.35
N ARG A 180 8.40 12.82 -45.03
CA ARG A 180 9.19 13.91 -44.45
C ARG A 180 9.29 13.80 -42.94
N SER A 181 10.53 13.67 -42.50
CA SER A 181 10.99 13.90 -41.15
C SER A 181 10.88 15.38 -40.80
N SER A 182 10.22 15.69 -39.68
CA SER A 182 10.43 16.94 -38.95
C SER A 182 10.54 16.63 -37.47
N ARG A 183 11.79 16.56 -37.05
CA ARG A 183 12.34 16.47 -35.70
C ARG A 183 11.93 17.72 -34.92
N ALA A 184 10.97 17.60 -34.00
CA ALA A 184 10.65 18.67 -33.05
C ALA A 184 11.56 18.51 -31.81
N VAL A 185 12.46 19.48 -31.65
CA VAL A 185 13.37 19.63 -30.52
C VAL A 185 12.58 20.15 -29.32
N SER A 186 12.49 19.35 -28.27
CA SER A 186 11.97 19.73 -26.95
C SER A 186 12.92 20.75 -26.29
N LYS A 187 12.42 21.95 -26.00
CA LYS A 187 13.06 22.88 -25.06
C LYS A 187 12.48 22.63 -23.66
N PRO A 188 13.31 22.52 -22.61
CA PRO A 188 12.83 22.54 -21.23
C PRO A 188 12.60 23.99 -20.80
N ILE A 189 11.34 24.36 -20.54
CA ILE A 189 11.00 25.63 -19.89
C ILE A 189 11.15 25.43 -18.38
N LYS A 190 12.21 26.02 -17.83
CA LYS A 190 12.29 26.37 -16.41
C LYS A 190 11.24 27.43 -16.11
N GLY A 191 10.41 27.16 -15.11
CA GLY A 191 9.48 28.13 -14.53
C GLY A 191 9.46 27.97 -13.02
N ASP A 192 10.37 28.68 -12.36
CA ASP A 192 10.13 29.28 -11.03
C ASP A 192 8.74 29.93 -11.02
N GLN A 193 7.95 29.77 -9.96
CA GLN A 193 7.19 30.80 -9.21
C GLN A 193 6.42 30.08 -8.09
N ARG A 194 6.85 30.21 -6.84
CA ARG A 194 6.51 31.29 -5.88
C ARG A 194 5.23 31.00 -5.10
N SER A 195 5.46 30.68 -3.83
CA SER A 195 4.52 30.65 -2.72
C SER A 195 3.47 31.76 -2.78
N LYS A 196 2.19 31.40 -2.59
CA LYS A 196 1.19 32.29 -2.00
C LYS A 196 0.37 31.58 -0.94
N ASN A 197 0.73 31.99 0.27
CA ASN A 197 0.06 31.85 1.54
C ASN A 197 -1.34 32.48 1.46
N HIS A 198 -2.40 31.71 1.69
CA HIS A 198 -3.73 32.24 1.95
C HIS A 198 -4.16 31.85 3.37
N GLN A 199 -3.89 32.78 4.31
CA GLN A 199 -4.60 32.86 5.59
C GLN A 199 -6.02 33.33 5.33
N SER A 200 -6.98 32.44 5.50
CA SER A 200 -8.39 32.80 5.64
C SER A 200 -8.68 32.98 7.13
N LYS A 201 -8.60 34.24 7.58
CA LYS A 201 -9.24 34.68 8.83
C LYS A 201 -10.74 34.73 8.58
N SER A 202 -11.52 33.93 9.31
CA SER A 202 -12.95 34.17 9.48
C SER A 202 -13.25 34.28 10.98
N SER A 203 -13.43 35.52 11.38
CA SER A 203 -13.96 35.99 12.65
C SER A 203 -15.49 36.03 12.60
N SER A 204 -16.14 35.34 13.53
CA SER A 204 -17.53 35.55 13.96
C SER A 204 -17.61 35.03 15.40
N ALA A 205 -17.48 35.85 16.46
CA ALA A 205 -18.30 36.96 16.89
C ALA A 205 -19.78 36.57 17.11
N ALA A 206 -20.09 36.37 18.39
CA ALA A 206 -21.37 36.53 19.07
C ALA A 206 -22.53 35.57 18.73
N GLN A 207 -22.84 34.69 19.68
CA GLN A 207 -24.12 34.78 20.39
C GLN A 207 -24.00 34.09 21.76
N ARG A 208 -24.16 34.91 22.80
CA ARG A 208 -24.41 34.49 24.19
C ARG A 208 -25.91 34.25 24.29
N GLU A 209 -26.30 33.05 24.73
CA GLU A 209 -27.62 32.81 25.32
C GLU A 209 -27.40 32.47 26.81
N PRO A 210 -28.19 33.05 27.73
CA PRO A 210 -28.02 32.85 29.17
C PRO A 210 -29.07 31.90 29.77
N PHE A 211 -28.70 31.26 30.89
CA PHE A 211 -29.55 30.50 31.83
C PHE A 211 -30.07 29.14 31.32
N SER A 212 -29.93 28.03 32.05
CA SER A 212 -30.60 27.84 33.34
C SER A 212 -29.95 26.73 34.17
N ASN A 213 -29.79 27.00 35.47
CA ASN A 213 -29.50 26.01 36.50
C ASN A 213 -30.71 25.11 36.70
N SER A 214 -30.50 23.79 36.61
CA SER A 214 -31.44 22.78 37.09
C SER A 214 -30.68 21.83 38.00
N SER A 215 -30.78 22.08 39.30
CA SER A 215 -30.47 21.10 40.32
C SER A 215 -31.65 20.13 40.43
N SER A 216 -31.41 18.85 40.15
CA SER A 216 -32.31 17.77 40.53
C SER A 216 -31.48 16.55 40.90
N ALA A 217 -31.37 16.32 42.20
CA ALA A 217 -30.91 15.07 42.77
C ALA A 217 -31.95 13.97 42.52
N THR A 218 -31.48 12.81 42.05
CA THR A 218 -32.11 11.52 42.36
C THR A 218 -31.07 10.42 42.18
N LEU A 219 -30.62 9.89 43.32
CA LEU A 219 -29.98 8.59 43.44
C LEU A 219 -30.89 7.52 42.83
N ASN A 220 -30.42 6.81 41.81
CA ASN A 220 -31.02 5.55 41.43
C ASN A 220 -29.90 4.54 41.15
N SER A 221 -29.54 3.81 42.20
CA SER A 221 -28.64 2.66 42.16
C SER A 221 -29.39 1.48 41.56
N ASN A 222 -29.41 1.36 40.24
CA ASN A 222 -29.75 0.10 39.58
C ASN A 222 -28.51 -0.40 38.85
N SER A 223 -28.03 -1.54 39.32
CA SER A 223 -26.95 -2.34 38.78
C SER A 223 -27.23 -2.71 37.32
N SER A 224 -26.77 -1.87 36.41
CA SER A 224 -26.46 -2.29 35.06
C SER A 224 -25.27 -3.24 35.18
N GLN A 225 -25.55 -4.53 35.19
CA GLN A 225 -24.53 -5.54 34.94
C GLN A 225 -23.92 -5.21 33.58
N GLU A 226 -22.71 -4.67 33.67
CA GLU A 226 -21.82 -4.33 32.58
C GLU A 226 -21.72 -5.49 31.61
N THR A 227 -22.36 -5.34 30.46
CA THR A 227 -21.86 -5.90 29.21
C THR A 227 -20.66 -5.05 28.77
N HIS A 228 -19.65 -4.92 29.63
CA HIS A 228 -18.32 -4.53 29.16
C HIS A 228 -17.81 -5.76 28.41
N ALA A 229 -17.88 -5.68 27.09
CA ALA A 229 -17.29 -6.66 26.21
C ALA A 229 -15.83 -6.85 26.65
N HIS A 230 -15.58 -7.99 27.30
CA HIS A 230 -14.25 -8.54 27.53
C HIS A 230 -13.69 -8.88 26.15
N ILE A 231 -13.23 -7.85 25.44
CA ILE A 231 -12.45 -8.03 24.22
C ILE A 231 -11.09 -8.54 24.70
N GLU A 232 -10.95 -9.86 24.66
CA GLU A 232 -9.68 -10.60 24.60
C GLU A 232 -8.58 -10.10 25.54
N GLY A 233 -8.71 -10.40 26.85
CA GLY A 233 -7.57 -10.35 27.78
C GLY A 233 -6.97 -8.98 28.13
N LEU A 234 -7.39 -7.89 27.47
CA LEU A 234 -6.83 -6.54 27.65
C LEU A 234 -7.68 -5.67 28.59
N SER A 235 -7.94 -6.15 29.80
CA SER A 235 -8.72 -5.41 30.79
C SER A 235 -7.87 -4.35 31.50
N CYS A 236 -7.93 -3.11 31.04
CA CYS A 236 -7.32 -1.96 31.69
C CYS A 236 -8.32 -1.27 32.64
N TYR A 237 -8.82 -1.95 33.69
CA TYR A 237 -9.80 -1.33 34.61
C TYR A 237 -9.12 -0.57 35.75
N PHE A 238 -9.70 0.57 36.13
CA PHE A 238 -9.34 1.25 37.37
C PHE A 238 -10.49 1.20 38.37
N ASP A 239 -10.21 0.83 39.61
CA ASP A 239 -11.22 1.00 40.66
C ASP A 239 -11.49 2.49 40.88
N ALA A 240 -12.78 2.82 41.04
CA ALA A 240 -13.20 4.17 41.39
C ALA A 240 -12.56 4.60 42.71
N VAL A 241 -12.09 5.85 42.74
CA VAL A 241 -11.51 6.43 43.95
C VAL A 241 -12.63 6.67 44.96
N THR A 242 -12.42 6.21 46.17
CA THR A 242 -13.29 6.43 47.33
C THR A 242 -12.98 7.76 48.02
N VAL A 243 -13.91 8.25 48.85
CA VAL A 243 -13.69 9.46 49.65
C VAL A 243 -12.50 9.28 50.59
N GLU A 244 -12.37 8.10 51.21
CA GLU A 244 -11.31 7.76 52.16
C GLU A 244 -9.92 7.76 51.49
N GLU A 245 -9.80 7.15 50.30
CA GLU A 245 -8.58 7.20 49.50
C GLU A 245 -8.22 8.65 49.16
N LEU A 246 -9.19 9.46 48.73
CA LEU A 246 -8.92 10.87 48.40
C LEU A 246 -8.53 11.71 49.63
N GLU A 247 -9.02 11.37 50.82
CA GLU A 247 -8.64 12.02 52.08
C GLU A 247 -7.25 11.60 52.57
N SER A 248 -6.76 10.42 52.17
CA SER A 248 -5.39 9.99 52.43
C SER A 248 -4.34 10.85 51.69
N VAL A 249 -4.72 11.49 50.58
CA VAL A 249 -3.84 12.36 49.78
C VAL A 249 -3.71 13.73 50.46
N PRO A 250 -2.48 14.23 50.71
CA PRO A 250 -2.27 15.54 51.32
C PRO A 250 -3.00 16.67 50.58
N ARG A 251 -3.61 17.60 51.33
CA ARG A 251 -4.33 18.76 50.76
C ARG A 251 -3.46 19.59 49.81
N THR A 252 -2.15 19.65 50.04
CA THR A 252 -1.18 20.32 49.16
C THR A 252 -1.13 19.72 47.76
N THR A 253 -1.32 18.40 47.64
CA THR A 253 -1.35 17.67 46.37
C THR A 253 -2.75 17.66 45.77
N ARG A 254 -3.79 17.49 46.60
CA ARG A 254 -5.19 17.44 46.17
C ARG A 254 -5.70 18.79 45.65
N GLY A 255 -5.20 19.89 46.19
CA GLY A 255 -5.70 21.22 45.86
C GLY A 255 -7.20 21.36 46.13
N ARG A 256 -7.94 21.89 45.15
CA ARG A 256 -9.40 22.08 45.21
C ARG A 256 -10.18 21.08 44.34
N VAL A 257 -9.53 20.00 43.92
CA VAL A 257 -10.14 19.00 43.02
C VAL A 257 -11.17 18.18 43.81
N GLN A 258 -12.36 18.00 43.22
CA GLN A 258 -13.45 17.21 43.80
C GLN A 258 -13.35 15.74 43.40
N LEU A 259 -13.93 14.85 44.19
CA LEU A 259 -13.93 13.40 43.93
C LEU A 259 -14.55 13.05 42.57
N SER A 260 -15.66 13.70 42.22
CA SER A 260 -16.34 13.53 40.92
C SER A 260 -15.40 13.77 39.75
N VAL A 261 -14.61 14.85 39.80
CA VAL A 261 -13.63 15.21 38.76
C VAL A 261 -12.52 14.17 38.65
N ILE A 262 -12.12 13.54 39.76
CA ILE A 262 -11.08 12.51 39.77
C ILE A 262 -11.60 11.22 39.15
N ASN A 263 -12.80 10.77 39.53
CA ASN A 263 -13.38 9.55 38.98
C ASN A 263 -13.76 9.72 37.50
N GLU A 264 -14.26 10.89 37.09
CA GLU A 264 -14.46 11.20 35.67
C GLU A 264 -13.13 11.22 34.91
N ALA A 265 -12.06 11.79 35.49
CA ALA A 265 -10.75 11.78 34.86
C ALA A 265 -10.17 10.37 34.74
N LEU A 266 -10.40 9.52 35.73
CA LEU A 266 -9.97 8.12 35.77
C LEU A 266 -10.67 7.31 34.67
N ASP A 267 -11.98 7.44 34.51
CA ASP A 267 -12.74 6.83 33.38
C ASP A 267 -12.22 7.31 32.01
N ASN A 268 -11.96 8.62 31.86
CA ASN A 268 -11.39 9.15 30.62
C ASN A 268 -9.97 8.61 30.34
N ILE A 269 -9.16 8.41 31.37
CA ILE A 269 -7.82 7.83 31.26
C ILE A 269 -7.96 6.35 30.89
N GLU A 270 -8.89 5.63 31.50
CA GLU A 270 -9.20 4.23 31.20
C GLU A 270 -9.48 4.01 29.72
N LYS A 271 -10.42 4.79 29.17
CA LYS A 271 -10.77 4.77 27.75
C LYS A 271 -9.56 5.08 26.86
N CYS A 272 -8.69 5.98 27.30
CA CYS A 272 -7.47 6.31 26.56
C CYS A 272 -6.47 5.13 26.55
N PHE A 273 -6.26 4.47 27.68
CA PHE A 273 -5.42 3.27 27.78
C PHE A 273 -6.02 2.11 26.97
N HIS A 274 -7.32 1.87 27.09
CA HIS A 274 -8.00 0.82 26.35
C HIS A 274 -7.88 1.03 24.84
N LYS A 275 -8.16 2.23 24.34
CA LYS A 275 -7.97 2.59 22.93
C LYS A 275 -6.52 2.38 22.46
N LYS A 276 -5.56 2.72 23.31
CA LYS A 276 -4.14 2.50 23.02
C LYS A 276 -3.80 1.00 22.98
N ALA A 277 -4.33 0.21 23.92
CA ALA A 277 -4.15 -1.23 23.99
C ALA A 277 -4.66 -1.90 22.72
N LEU A 278 -5.89 -1.58 22.30
CA LEU A 278 -6.49 -2.09 21.05
C LEU A 278 -5.62 -1.76 19.84
N LYS A 279 -5.13 -0.51 19.74
CA LYS A 279 -4.26 -0.11 18.63
C LYS A 279 -2.94 -0.89 18.62
N VAL A 280 -2.32 -1.09 19.79
CA VAL A 280 -1.07 -1.86 19.93
C VAL A 280 -1.31 -3.33 19.60
N HIS A 281 -2.43 -3.90 20.06
CA HIS A 281 -2.81 -5.28 19.78
C HIS A 281 -3.04 -5.50 18.28
N ARG A 282 -3.82 -4.65 17.60
CA ARG A 282 -4.01 -4.70 16.14
C ARG A 282 -2.67 -4.61 15.39
N GLN A 283 -1.76 -3.73 15.84
CA GLN A 283 -0.42 -3.62 15.24
C GLN A 283 0.42 -4.89 15.45
N HIS A 284 0.34 -5.49 16.64
CA HIS A 284 1.03 -6.73 16.95
C HIS A 284 0.49 -7.87 16.09
N GLN A 285 -0.83 -8.00 15.96
CA GLN A 285 -1.49 -9.00 15.13
C GLN A 285 -1.06 -8.91 13.65
N VAL A 286 -1.06 -7.71 13.06
CA VAL A 286 -0.59 -7.51 11.67
C VAL A 286 0.90 -7.86 11.52
N LEU A 287 1.73 -7.52 12.50
CA LEU A 287 3.14 -7.89 12.50
C LEU A 287 3.33 -9.40 12.64
N GLU A 288 2.54 -10.03 13.50
CA GLU A 288 2.59 -11.47 13.75
C GLU A 288 2.13 -12.26 12.52
N GLU A 289 1.04 -11.87 11.87
CA GLU A 289 0.61 -12.43 10.59
C GLU A 289 1.71 -12.30 9.53
N SER A 290 2.34 -11.13 9.41
CA SER A 290 3.45 -10.93 8.47
C SER A 290 4.66 -11.81 8.80
N ARG A 291 4.98 -11.96 10.10
CA ARG A 291 6.05 -12.83 10.60
C ARG A 291 5.71 -14.29 10.33
N GLN A 292 4.45 -14.69 10.50
CA GLN A 292 3.97 -16.05 10.29
C GLN A 292 3.98 -16.41 8.80
N VAL A 293 3.67 -15.46 7.90
CA VAL A 293 3.84 -15.65 6.44
C VAL A 293 5.32 -15.87 6.08
N VAL A 294 6.24 -15.13 6.71
CA VAL A 294 7.68 -15.32 6.50
C VAL A 294 8.16 -16.64 7.11
N LEU A 295 7.77 -16.98 8.34
CA LEU A 295 8.16 -18.21 9.02
C LEU A 295 7.53 -19.46 8.39
N ALA A 296 6.31 -19.37 7.86
CA ALA A 296 5.68 -20.43 7.07
C ALA A 296 6.51 -20.77 5.82
N ARG A 297 7.25 -19.79 5.26
CA ARG A 297 8.24 -20.04 4.20
C ARG A 297 9.50 -20.76 4.69
N TYR A 298 9.76 -20.79 6.00
CA TYR A 298 10.96 -21.37 6.60
C TYR A 298 10.72 -22.62 7.48
N GLN A 299 9.50 -23.17 7.49
CA GLN A 299 9.05 -24.32 8.29
C GLN A 299 8.86 -24.06 9.80
N ALA A 300 7.80 -24.68 10.28
CA ALA A 300 7.21 -24.60 11.61
C ALA A 300 8.18 -25.00 12.72
N THR A 301 8.32 -24.13 13.73
CA THR A 301 8.50 -24.49 15.15
C THR A 301 8.68 -23.20 15.95
N ALA A 302 7.64 -22.81 16.69
CA ALA A 302 7.72 -22.08 17.96
C ALA A 302 6.29 -21.74 18.39
N ASN A 303 5.74 -22.52 19.31
CA ASN A 303 4.60 -22.08 20.11
C ASN A 303 5.14 -21.04 21.11
N GLU A 304 5.02 -19.76 20.76
CA GLU A 304 5.21 -18.66 21.70
C GLU A 304 3.83 -18.06 21.97
N HIS A 305 3.17 -18.50 23.05
CA HIS A 305 2.17 -17.69 23.73
C HIS A 305 2.94 -16.54 24.41
N GLY A 306 3.14 -15.45 23.67
CA GLY A 306 3.66 -14.20 24.23
C GLY A 306 2.62 -13.61 25.16
N ASP A 307 2.97 -13.49 26.43
CA ASP A 307 2.14 -13.02 27.54
C ASP A 307 1.44 -11.69 27.22
N GLU A 308 0.12 -11.70 27.03
CA GLU A 308 -0.72 -10.49 26.91
C GLU A 308 -0.52 -9.52 28.10
N ALA A 309 -0.18 -10.08 29.26
CA ALA A 309 0.19 -9.32 30.45
C ALA A 309 1.43 -8.43 30.22
N GLU A 310 2.39 -8.86 29.41
CA GLU A 310 3.59 -8.08 29.07
C GLU A 310 3.24 -6.89 28.16
N LEU A 311 2.26 -7.03 27.27
CA LEU A 311 1.77 -5.93 26.43
C LEU A 311 1.13 -4.83 27.28
N LEU A 312 0.31 -5.20 28.26
CA LEU A 312 -0.29 -4.25 29.20
C LEU A 312 0.75 -3.58 30.09
N GLN A 313 1.75 -4.33 30.56
CA GLN A 313 2.81 -3.79 31.41
C GLN A 313 3.73 -2.79 30.67
N ASN A 314 3.86 -2.97 29.36
CA ASN A 314 4.60 -2.09 28.45
C ASN A 314 3.73 -0.99 27.83
N LEU A 315 2.44 -0.93 28.16
CA LEU A 315 1.53 0.07 27.62
C LEU A 315 1.83 1.44 28.22
N VAL A 316 2.23 2.34 27.34
CA VAL A 316 2.62 3.70 27.70
C VAL A 316 1.78 4.69 26.91
N VAL A 317 1.08 5.58 27.63
CA VAL A 317 0.30 6.67 27.08
C VAL A 317 1.06 7.98 27.30
N THR A 318 1.21 8.77 26.26
CA THR A 318 1.86 10.08 26.33
C THR A 318 0.93 11.13 26.93
N GLU A 319 1.50 12.16 27.56
CA GLU A 319 0.69 13.28 28.06
C GLU A 319 -0.10 13.97 26.93
N GLU A 320 0.47 14.01 25.73
CA GLU A 320 -0.19 14.56 24.56
C GLU A 320 -1.44 13.75 24.18
N GLU A 321 -1.38 12.42 24.19
CA GLU A 321 -2.56 11.57 23.98
C GLU A 321 -3.64 11.82 25.04
N LEU A 322 -3.26 11.89 26.33
CA LEU A 322 -4.22 12.21 27.40
C LEU A 322 -4.86 13.59 27.21
N ARG A 323 -4.09 14.59 26.74
CA ARG A 323 -4.59 15.94 26.48
C ARG A 323 -5.63 15.98 25.37
N HIS A 324 -5.48 15.13 24.35
CA HIS A 324 -6.43 15.05 23.24
C HIS A 324 -7.66 14.21 23.58
N SER A 325 -7.52 13.18 24.41
CA SER A 325 -8.59 12.23 24.71
C SER A 325 -9.39 12.56 25.97
N CYS A 326 -8.80 13.22 26.98
CA CYS A 326 -9.45 13.37 28.28
C CYS A 326 -10.02 14.77 28.50
N LYS A 327 -11.32 14.84 28.83
CA LYS A 327 -12.07 16.10 29.02
C LYS A 327 -11.51 16.99 30.13
N PHE A 328 -10.90 16.43 31.17
CA PHE A 328 -10.39 17.21 32.31
C PHE A 328 -9.25 18.18 31.94
N PHE A 329 -8.59 18.00 30.78
CA PHE A 329 -7.64 19.00 30.26
C PHE A 329 -8.33 20.29 29.79
N LEU A 330 -9.61 20.22 29.41
CA LEU A 330 -10.42 21.39 29.01
C LEU A 330 -10.71 22.31 30.21
N ALA A 331 -10.72 21.77 31.43
CA ALA A 331 -10.88 22.54 32.67
C ALA A 331 -9.62 23.35 33.04
N GLY A 332 -8.51 23.14 32.33
CA GLY A 332 -7.26 23.90 32.47
C GLY A 332 -6.08 23.05 32.94
N GLU A 333 -4.87 23.46 32.53
CA GLU A 333 -3.60 22.77 32.80
C GLU A 333 -3.34 22.55 34.28
N GLY A 334 -3.62 23.55 35.12
CA GLY A 334 -3.42 23.45 36.57
C GLY A 334 -4.27 22.35 37.19
N THR A 335 -5.53 22.25 36.76
CA THR A 335 -6.47 21.20 37.21
C THR A 335 -5.99 19.83 36.74
N ALA A 336 -5.63 19.70 35.46
CA ALA A 336 -5.13 18.44 34.90
C ALA A 336 -3.85 17.94 35.60
N ARG A 337 -2.89 18.83 35.87
CA ARG A 337 -1.68 18.51 36.63
C ARG A 337 -2.00 18.05 38.05
N THR A 338 -2.96 18.69 38.70
CA THR A 338 -3.39 18.34 40.06
C THR A 338 -4.06 16.96 40.07
N VAL A 339 -4.98 16.70 39.13
CA VAL A 339 -5.63 15.38 38.96
C VAL A 339 -4.60 14.28 38.74
N LEU A 340 -3.67 14.47 37.80
CA LEU A 340 -2.60 13.50 37.54
C LEU A 340 -1.68 13.30 38.75
N ALA A 341 -1.40 14.36 39.53
CA ALA A 341 -0.63 14.25 40.75
C ALA A 341 -1.36 13.45 41.85
N VAL A 342 -2.68 13.63 41.98
CA VAL A 342 -3.52 12.84 42.89
C VAL A 342 -3.55 11.37 42.47
N LEU A 343 -3.81 11.09 41.19
CA LEU A 343 -3.84 9.71 40.69
C LEU A 343 -2.50 8.99 40.83
N LYS A 344 -1.37 9.72 40.70
CA LYS A 344 -0.04 9.19 41.00
C LYS A 344 0.16 8.90 42.49
N ALA A 345 -0.34 9.77 43.37
CA ALA A 345 -0.24 9.58 44.82
C ALA A 345 -1.04 8.34 45.27
N LEU A 346 -2.21 8.12 44.66
CA LEU A 346 -3.05 6.94 44.83
C LEU A 346 -2.53 5.69 44.10
N ARG A 347 -1.37 5.79 43.45
CA ARG A 347 -0.76 4.70 42.67
C ARG A 347 -1.64 4.12 41.56
N ARG A 348 -2.66 4.84 41.06
CA ARG A 348 -3.43 4.39 39.90
C ARG A 348 -2.60 4.48 38.61
N ILE A 349 -1.76 5.50 38.50
CA ILE A 349 -0.86 5.69 37.36
C ILE A 349 0.58 5.99 37.80
N LYS A 350 1.55 5.62 36.96
CA LYS A 350 2.97 5.93 37.16
C LYS A 350 3.51 6.75 35.99
N GLN A 351 4.18 7.86 36.32
CA GLN A 351 4.86 8.68 35.32
C GLN A 351 6.24 8.07 35.00
N VAL A 352 6.53 7.92 33.71
CA VAL A 352 7.78 7.38 33.18
C VAL A 352 8.46 8.47 32.33
N PRO A 353 9.78 8.69 32.47
CA PRO A 353 10.48 9.63 31.62
C PRO A 353 10.43 9.16 30.16
N ALA A 354 9.99 10.05 29.26
CA ALA A 354 10.04 9.77 27.83
C ALA A 354 11.49 9.78 27.32
N LYS A 355 11.75 9.04 26.24
CA LYS A 355 13.06 9.09 25.54
C LYS A 355 13.40 10.50 25.04
N LYS A 356 12.39 11.30 24.70
CA LYS A 356 12.54 12.68 24.25
C LYS A 356 12.47 13.62 25.46
N ARG A 357 13.47 14.50 25.60
CA ARG A 357 13.50 15.49 26.71
C ARG A 357 12.24 16.35 26.71
N GLY A 358 11.66 16.52 27.89
CA GLY A 358 10.49 17.39 28.10
C GLY A 358 9.13 16.74 27.80
N LEU A 359 9.09 15.47 27.40
CA LEU A 359 7.84 14.72 27.30
C LEU A 359 7.65 13.82 28.52
N PHE A 360 6.40 13.73 28.97
CA PHE A 360 6.00 12.84 30.04
C PHE A 360 5.12 11.74 29.48
N CYS A 361 5.38 10.53 29.96
CA CYS A 361 4.58 9.37 29.67
C CYS A 361 3.98 8.81 30.96
N TYR A 362 2.86 8.13 30.84
CA TYR A 362 2.16 7.48 31.95
C TYR A 362 1.95 6.01 31.62
N LYS A 363 2.05 5.18 32.64
CA LYS A 363 1.75 3.75 32.58
C LYS A 363 0.82 3.36 33.70
N LEU A 364 0.10 2.25 33.52
CA LEU A 364 -0.68 1.62 34.57
C LEU A 364 0.25 1.14 35.69
N CYS A 365 -0.18 1.31 36.93
CA CYS A 365 0.42 0.57 38.04
C CYS A 365 -0.32 -0.75 38.14
N SER A 366 0.38 -1.85 37.88
CA SER A 366 -0.04 -3.16 38.36
C SER A 366 0.38 -3.24 39.84
N ASP A 367 -0.58 -3.41 40.73
CA ASP A 367 -0.34 -3.54 42.18
C ASP A 367 0.45 -4.79 42.55
#